data_AF-A0A6G3T2I3-F1
#
_entry.id   AF-A0A6G3T2I3-F1
#
_cell.length_a   1.000
_cell.length_b   1.000
_cell.length_c   1.000
_cell.angle_alpha   90.00
_cell.angle_beta   90.00
_cell.angle_gamma   90.00
#
_symmetry.space_group_name_H-M   'P 1'
#
loop_
_entity.id
_entity.type
_entity.pdbx_description
1 polymer ?
#
loop_
_entity_poly.entity_id
_entity_poly.type
_entity_poly.pdbx_seq_one_letter_code
_entity_poly.pdbx_strand_id
1 'polypeptide(L)'
;PEPTAVPHQRTPAQAPDTEPAPPATAPAAAPAPPHSAGTSPAYLALARLGRNDHRLTLSADDCTTLEPLAAQWLARGVSVDYLTSALTAGLPAQVDSPVGLLRRRLTDKIPPRLPAPGNPPPSTPTPAHHLLVECTDCGRPGPPQALPDGLCRPCREAHPTTTADSPHPTDIANVKAHMSNLRDLLKPV
;
A
#
# COMPACT_ATOMS: atom_id res chain seq x y z
N PRO A 1 -61.53 -40.64 -45.53
CA PRO A 1 -60.54 -40.04 -44.61
C PRO A 1 -61.13 -39.92 -43.20
N GLU A 2 -60.74 -40.87 -42.36
CA GLU A 2 -60.93 -41.06 -40.90
C GLU A 2 -59.78 -42.01 -40.48
N PRO A 3 -59.42 -42.20 -39.20
CA PRO A 3 -59.25 -41.27 -38.08
C PRO A 3 -57.88 -41.46 -37.34
N THR A 4 -57.58 -40.57 -36.39
CA THR A 4 -56.81 -40.69 -35.12
C THR A 4 -55.51 -41.53 -34.99
N ALA A 5 -54.42 -40.90 -34.51
CA ALA A 5 -53.59 -41.38 -33.37
C ALA A 5 -52.42 -40.42 -33.02
N VAL A 6 -52.35 -39.98 -31.76
CA VAL A 6 -51.14 -39.45 -31.10
C VAL A 6 -50.27 -40.62 -30.61
N PRO A 7 -48.93 -40.50 -30.54
CA PRO A 7 -48.29 -40.64 -29.22
C PRO A 7 -46.93 -39.95 -28.99
N HIS A 8 -46.77 -39.48 -27.75
CA HIS A 8 -45.67 -39.65 -26.78
C HIS A 8 -44.19 -39.28 -27.06
N GLN A 9 -43.66 -38.62 -26.03
CA GLN A 9 -42.29 -38.21 -25.75
C GLN A 9 -41.28 -39.38 -25.75
N ARG A 10 -40.01 -39.07 -26.06
CA ARG A 10 -38.85 -39.85 -25.57
C ARG A 10 -37.69 -38.93 -25.19
N THR A 11 -37.44 -38.85 -23.89
CA THR A 11 -36.15 -38.51 -23.28
C THR A 11 -35.18 -39.68 -23.42
N PRO A 12 -33.88 -39.43 -23.61
CA PRO A 12 -32.84 -40.34 -23.15
C PRO A 12 -32.11 -39.78 -21.91
N ALA A 13 -32.15 -40.52 -20.81
CA ALA A 13 -31.06 -40.63 -19.85
C ALA A 13 -29.89 -41.39 -20.55
N GLN A 14 -28.60 -41.35 -20.22
CA GLN A 14 -27.90 -41.22 -18.94
C GLN A 14 -26.38 -41.07 -19.22
N ALA A 15 -25.63 -40.45 -18.29
CA ALA A 15 -24.15 -40.50 -18.14
C ALA A 15 -23.65 -41.93 -17.74
N PRO A 16 -22.37 -42.27 -17.40
CA PRO A 16 -21.10 -41.51 -17.17
C PRO A 16 -19.89 -42.18 -17.92
N ASP A 17 -18.60 -41.87 -17.82
CA ASP A 17 -17.70 -41.86 -16.64
C ASP A 17 -16.24 -41.53 -17.08
N THR A 18 -15.54 -40.79 -16.22
CA THR A 18 -14.10 -40.84 -15.89
C THR A 18 -12.99 -40.38 -16.86
N GLU A 19 -12.63 -39.11 -16.65
CA GLU A 19 -11.31 -38.48 -16.43
C GLU A 19 -10.06 -39.38 -16.28
N PRO A 20 -8.89 -38.94 -16.79
CA PRO A 20 -7.81 -38.54 -15.88
C PRO A 20 -7.15 -37.19 -16.27
N ALA A 21 -7.06 -36.27 -15.31
CA ALA A 21 -6.15 -35.12 -15.29
C ALA A 21 -4.76 -35.50 -14.73
N PRO A 22 -3.77 -34.58 -14.58
CA PRO A 22 -3.23 -33.54 -15.46
C PRO A 22 -1.69 -33.74 -15.66
N PRO A 23 -0.96 -32.77 -16.23
CA PRO A 23 0.05 -32.12 -15.39
C PRO A 23 0.06 -30.58 -15.49
N ALA A 24 0.58 -29.99 -14.41
CA ALA A 24 0.64 -28.56 -14.13
C ALA A 24 1.78 -27.85 -14.85
N THR A 25 1.48 -26.67 -15.41
CA THR A 25 2.49 -25.66 -15.76
C THR A 25 1.91 -24.24 -15.55
N ALA A 26 2.47 -23.54 -14.57
CA ALA A 26 2.51 -22.09 -14.30
C ALA A 26 1.20 -21.24 -14.31
N PRO A 27 1.02 -20.32 -13.35
CA PRO A 27 -0.09 -19.38 -13.37
C PRO A 27 0.18 -18.33 -14.46
N ALA A 28 -0.32 -18.59 -15.67
CA ALA A 28 -0.53 -17.54 -16.65
C ALA A 28 -1.48 -16.52 -16.02
N ALA A 29 -0.96 -15.32 -15.75
CA ALA A 29 -1.75 -14.18 -15.35
C ALA A 29 -2.94 -14.09 -16.30
N ALA A 30 -4.14 -14.30 -15.78
CA ALA A 30 -5.36 -14.11 -16.53
C ALA A 30 -5.28 -12.72 -17.20
N PRO A 31 -5.49 -12.61 -18.52
CA PRO A 31 -5.59 -11.31 -19.14
C PRO A 31 -6.72 -10.57 -18.41
N ALA A 32 -6.40 -9.41 -17.84
CA ALA A 32 -7.41 -8.50 -17.35
C ALA A 32 -8.48 -8.36 -18.45
N PRO A 33 -9.78 -8.41 -18.10
CA PRO A 33 -10.84 -8.31 -19.11
C PRO A 33 -10.58 -7.07 -19.95
N PRO A 34 -10.78 -7.13 -21.28
CA PRO A 34 -10.50 -6.01 -22.16
C PRO A 34 -11.26 -4.80 -21.62
N HIS A 35 -10.50 -3.81 -21.13
CA HIS A 35 -11.06 -2.51 -20.82
C HIS A 35 -11.74 -2.05 -22.11
N SER A 36 -13.08 -1.95 -22.07
CA SER A 36 -13.87 -1.47 -23.19
C SER A 36 -13.29 -0.12 -23.60
N ALA A 37 -12.55 -0.10 -24.70
CA ALA A 37 -11.84 1.07 -25.18
C ALA A 37 -12.89 2.13 -25.53
N GLY A 38 -13.21 3.01 -24.59
CA GLY A 38 -14.22 4.06 -24.75
C GLY A 38 -14.89 4.52 -23.46
N THR A 39 -14.93 3.72 -22.39
CA THR A 39 -15.65 4.09 -21.16
C THR A 39 -14.69 4.41 -20.02
N SER A 40 -14.84 5.57 -19.38
CA SER A 40 -13.94 5.98 -18.31
C SER A 40 -14.08 5.08 -17.07
N PRO A 41 -13.01 4.96 -16.25
CA PRO A 41 -13.09 4.27 -14.97
C PRO A 41 -14.15 4.85 -14.03
N ALA A 42 -14.41 6.16 -14.10
CA ALA A 42 -15.41 6.83 -13.30
C ALA A 42 -16.84 6.41 -13.69
N TYR A 43 -17.14 6.37 -14.99
CA TYR A 43 -18.41 5.87 -15.48
C TYR A 43 -18.63 4.40 -15.09
N LEU A 44 -17.62 3.56 -15.27
CA LEU A 44 -17.71 2.14 -14.92
C LEU A 44 -17.94 1.93 -13.41
N ALA A 45 -17.35 2.76 -12.56
CA ALA A 45 -17.59 2.72 -11.12
C ALA A 45 -19.06 3.06 -10.81
N LEU A 46 -19.60 4.13 -11.40
CA LEU A 46 -21.00 4.54 -11.23
C LEU A 46 -21.98 3.47 -11.73
N ALA A 47 -21.75 2.93 -12.93
CA ALA A 47 -22.61 1.91 -13.53
C ALA A 47 -22.67 0.60 -12.71
N ARG A 48 -21.66 0.34 -11.87
CA ARG A 48 -21.62 -0.83 -10.98
C ARG A 48 -22.36 -0.61 -9.66
N LEU A 49 -22.67 0.63 -9.26
CA LEU A 49 -23.30 0.93 -7.98
C LEU A 49 -24.63 0.21 -7.80
N GLY A 50 -25.50 0.20 -8.81
CA GLY A 50 -26.79 -0.48 -8.74
C GLY A 50 -26.69 -2.00 -8.55
N ARG A 51 -25.57 -2.63 -8.92
CA ARG A 51 -25.31 -4.06 -8.64
C ARG A 51 -24.83 -4.30 -7.21
N ASN A 52 -24.15 -3.32 -6.63
CA ASN A 52 -23.63 -3.37 -5.28
C ASN A 52 -24.72 -3.01 -4.24
N ASP A 53 -25.58 -2.04 -4.57
CA ASP A 53 -26.72 -1.62 -3.76
C ASP A 53 -27.88 -1.19 -4.68
N HIS A 54 -28.99 -1.92 -4.62
CA HIS A 54 -30.16 -1.69 -5.45
C HIS A 54 -30.82 -0.31 -5.24
N ARG A 55 -30.55 0.36 -4.11
CA ARG A 55 -31.04 1.74 -3.87
C ARG A 55 -30.35 2.77 -4.76
N LEU A 56 -29.25 2.40 -5.42
CA LEU A 56 -28.43 3.24 -6.29
C LEU A 56 -28.49 2.79 -7.76
N THR A 57 -29.65 2.34 -8.23
CA THR A 57 -29.85 2.11 -9.66
C THR A 57 -29.78 3.42 -10.43
N LEU A 58 -28.86 3.50 -11.40
CA LEU A 58 -28.64 4.66 -12.26
C LEU A 58 -28.87 4.27 -13.73
N SER A 59 -29.48 5.17 -14.49
CA SER A 59 -29.52 5.05 -15.94
C SER A 59 -28.16 5.43 -16.56
N ALA A 60 -28.00 5.17 -17.86
CA ALA A 60 -26.80 5.60 -18.58
C ALA A 60 -26.63 7.13 -18.56
N ASP A 61 -27.73 7.89 -18.68
CA ASP A 61 -27.73 9.36 -18.66
C ASP A 61 -27.38 9.91 -17.27
N ASP A 62 -27.80 9.23 -16.22
CA ASP A 62 -27.40 9.57 -14.85
C ASP A 62 -25.90 9.34 -14.65
N CYS A 63 -25.37 8.25 -15.20
CA CYS A 63 -23.95 7.93 -15.12
C CYS A 63 -23.11 8.96 -15.88
N THR A 64 -23.49 9.36 -17.10
CA THR A 64 -22.78 10.41 -17.86
C THR A 64 -22.85 11.76 -17.14
N THR A 65 -23.99 12.07 -16.51
CA THR A 65 -24.17 13.31 -15.76
C THR A 65 -23.27 13.39 -14.52
N LEU A 66 -23.06 12.26 -13.82
CA LEU A 66 -22.26 12.20 -12.59
C LEU A 66 -20.78 11.94 -12.84
N GLU A 67 -20.43 11.40 -14.01
CA GLU A 67 -19.07 11.00 -14.39
C GLU A 67 -18.01 12.10 -14.18
N PRO A 68 -18.22 13.38 -14.54
CA PRO A 68 -17.21 14.43 -14.32
C PRO A 68 -16.89 14.65 -12.85
N LEU A 69 -17.87 14.48 -11.95
CA LEU A 69 -17.67 14.61 -10.51
C LEU A 69 -16.92 13.39 -9.95
N ALA A 70 -17.27 12.19 -10.39
CA ALA A 70 -16.55 10.97 -10.02
C ALA A 70 -15.10 10.97 -10.55
N ALA A 71 -14.87 11.45 -11.77
CA ALA A 71 -13.54 11.61 -12.35
C ALA A 71 -12.67 12.56 -11.52
N GLN A 72 -13.25 13.61 -10.94
CA GLN A 72 -12.52 14.52 -10.03
C GLN A 72 -12.09 13.87 -8.72
N TRP A 73 -12.77 12.83 -8.25
CA TRP A 73 -12.31 12.04 -7.11
C TRP A 73 -11.11 11.20 -7.51
N LEU A 74 -11.20 10.48 -8.63
CA LEU A 74 -10.11 9.65 -9.13
C LEU A 74 -8.86 10.47 -9.47
N ALA A 75 -9.03 11.66 -10.05
CA ALA A 75 -7.93 12.59 -10.33
C ALA A 75 -7.21 13.10 -9.06
N ARG A 76 -7.82 12.96 -7.88
CA ARG A 76 -7.18 13.25 -6.58
C ARG A 76 -6.44 12.05 -5.99
N GLY A 77 -6.31 10.96 -6.74
CA GLY A 77 -5.59 9.75 -6.32
C GLY A 77 -6.46 8.76 -5.53
N VAL A 78 -7.78 8.93 -5.54
CA VAL A 78 -8.72 8.02 -4.88
C VAL A 78 -8.92 6.76 -5.72
N SER A 79 -8.92 5.58 -5.10
CA SER A 79 -9.22 4.32 -5.80
C SER A 79 -10.72 4.16 -6.09
N VAL A 80 -11.05 3.32 -7.07
CA VAL A 80 -12.46 3.00 -7.41
C VAL A 80 -13.18 2.34 -6.23
N ASP A 81 -12.50 1.46 -5.47
CA ASP A 81 -13.07 0.81 -4.29
C ASP A 81 -13.38 1.81 -3.18
N TYR A 82 -12.48 2.77 -2.94
CA TYR A 82 -12.73 3.85 -1.99
C TYR A 82 -13.89 4.72 -2.44
N LEU A 83 -13.92 5.13 -3.72
CA LEU A 83 -15.02 5.91 -4.28
C LEU A 83 -16.36 5.19 -4.07
N THR A 84 -16.41 3.90 -4.41
CA THR A 84 -17.61 3.06 -4.24
C THR A 84 -18.04 3.02 -2.77
N SER A 85 -17.11 2.74 -1.87
CA SER A 85 -17.36 2.69 -0.43
C SER A 85 -17.87 4.02 0.12
N ALA A 86 -17.30 5.15 -0.33
CA ALA A 86 -17.73 6.49 0.10
C ALA A 86 -19.15 6.84 -0.38
N LEU A 87 -19.53 6.36 -1.58
CA LEU A 87 -20.86 6.59 -2.15
C LEU A 87 -21.94 5.68 -1.52
N THR A 88 -21.58 4.47 -1.07
CA THR A 88 -22.49 3.52 -0.43
C THR A 88 -22.51 3.61 1.10
N ALA A 89 -21.55 4.31 1.72
CA ALA A 89 -21.49 4.44 3.18
C ALA A 89 -22.65 5.26 3.74
N GLY A 90 -23.37 4.68 4.70
CA GLY A 90 -24.45 5.35 5.43
C GLY A 90 -25.61 5.77 4.53
N LEU A 91 -25.99 4.93 3.58
CA LEU A 91 -27.18 5.16 2.77
C LEU A 91 -28.45 5.06 3.63
N PRO A 92 -29.41 6.00 3.46
CA PRO A 92 -30.69 5.95 4.15
C PRO A 92 -31.49 4.71 3.71
N ALA A 93 -32.41 4.24 4.56
CA ALA A 93 -33.21 3.05 4.29
C ALA A 93 -33.92 3.10 2.92
N GLN A 94 -34.38 4.29 2.52
CA GLN A 94 -34.95 4.58 1.21
C GLN A 94 -34.23 5.77 0.58
N VAL A 95 -34.03 5.70 -0.74
CA VAL A 95 -33.38 6.74 -1.54
C VAL A 95 -34.34 7.16 -2.65
N ASP A 96 -34.99 8.32 -2.49
CA ASP A 96 -35.95 8.81 -3.48
C ASP A 96 -35.28 9.33 -4.76
N SER A 97 -34.05 9.85 -4.64
CA SER A 97 -33.25 10.33 -5.78
C SER A 97 -31.79 9.87 -5.66
N PRO A 98 -31.40 8.78 -6.33
CA PRO A 98 -30.03 8.30 -6.30
C PRO A 98 -29.07 9.32 -6.93
N VAL A 99 -29.47 9.95 -8.04
CA VAL A 99 -28.69 10.97 -8.73
C VAL A 99 -28.43 12.18 -7.83
N GLY A 100 -29.47 12.70 -7.17
CA GLY A 100 -29.34 13.86 -6.28
C GLY A 100 -28.45 13.55 -5.08
N LEU A 101 -28.61 12.38 -4.48
CA LEU A 101 -27.78 11.93 -3.36
C LEU A 101 -26.31 11.82 -3.75
N LEU A 102 -26.01 11.14 -4.88
CA LEU A 102 -24.64 10.93 -5.34
C LEU A 102 -23.99 12.24 -5.78
N ARG A 103 -24.70 13.12 -6.48
CA ARG A 103 -24.20 14.45 -6.84
C ARG A 103 -23.79 15.23 -5.59
N ARG A 104 -24.63 15.23 -4.56
CA ARG A 104 -24.35 15.90 -3.29
C ARG A 104 -23.12 15.30 -2.61
N ARG A 105 -23.03 13.97 -2.50
CA ARG A 105 -21.86 13.31 -1.90
C ARG A 105 -20.57 13.58 -2.68
N LEU A 106 -20.60 13.45 -4.00
CA LEU A 106 -19.44 13.69 -4.86
C LEU A 106 -18.95 15.13 -4.78
N THR A 107 -19.82 16.09 -4.46
CA THR A 107 -19.46 17.50 -4.30
C THR A 107 -18.99 17.80 -2.87
N ASP A 108 -19.81 17.46 -1.87
CA ASP A 108 -19.62 17.87 -0.48
C ASP A 108 -18.53 17.05 0.23
N LYS A 109 -18.26 15.82 -0.23
CA LYS A 109 -17.31 14.89 0.40
C LYS A 109 -16.04 14.68 -0.42
N ILE A 110 -15.80 15.54 -1.40
CA ILE A 110 -14.64 15.40 -2.26
C ILE A 110 -13.34 15.48 -1.46
N PRO A 111 -12.43 14.50 -1.58
CA PRO A 111 -11.19 14.53 -0.79
C PRO A 111 -10.34 15.76 -1.09
N PRO A 112 -9.52 16.23 -0.13
CA PRO A 112 -8.54 17.26 -0.42
C PRO A 112 -7.53 16.75 -1.46
N ARG A 113 -6.95 17.67 -2.23
CA ARG A 113 -5.81 17.31 -3.09
C ARG A 113 -4.62 17.02 -2.19
N LEU A 114 -4.20 15.77 -2.14
CA LEU A 114 -2.91 15.43 -1.58
C LEU A 114 -1.83 15.90 -2.55
N PRO A 115 -0.70 16.45 -2.07
CA PRO A 115 0.47 16.61 -2.91
C PRO A 115 0.78 15.25 -3.52
N ALA A 116 0.80 15.16 -4.84
CA ALA A 116 1.26 13.94 -5.48
C ALA A 116 2.65 13.62 -4.89
N PRO A 117 2.94 12.38 -4.45
CA PRO A 117 4.31 11.98 -4.15
C PRO A 117 5.13 12.33 -5.40
N GLY A 118 5.97 13.35 -5.26
CA GLY A 118 6.39 14.17 -6.39
C GLY A 118 7.08 13.35 -7.46
N ASN A 119 6.76 13.66 -8.72
CA ASN A 119 7.86 13.86 -9.64
C ASN A 119 8.41 15.25 -9.28
N PRO A 120 9.53 15.36 -8.56
CA PRO A 120 10.08 16.68 -8.27
C PRO A 120 10.28 17.40 -9.61
N PRO A 121 9.94 18.71 -9.73
CA PRO A 121 10.43 19.48 -10.85
C PRO A 121 11.96 19.30 -10.91
N PRO A 122 12.59 19.30 -12.10
CA PRO A 122 14.04 19.18 -12.21
C PRO A 122 14.70 20.20 -11.28
N SER A 123 15.27 19.67 -10.20
CA SER A 123 16.07 20.28 -9.15
C SER A 123 16.03 21.80 -9.06
N THR A 124 15.09 22.35 -8.30
CA THR A 124 15.50 23.42 -7.38
C THR A 124 15.92 22.72 -6.10
N PRO A 125 17.18 22.86 -5.63
CA PRO A 125 17.56 22.30 -4.36
C PRO A 125 16.70 22.97 -3.29
N THR A 126 15.69 22.26 -2.80
CA THR A 126 15.08 22.55 -1.51
C THR A 126 16.22 22.83 -0.54
N PRO A 127 16.19 23.89 0.28
CA PRO A 127 17.20 24.05 1.32
C PRO A 127 17.05 22.84 2.24
N ALA A 128 17.88 21.83 2.01
CA ALA A 128 18.04 20.75 2.95
C ALA A 128 18.42 21.46 4.24
N HIS A 129 17.63 21.26 5.29
CA HIS A 129 18.07 21.61 6.62
C HIS A 129 19.32 20.76 6.85
N HIS A 130 20.48 21.33 6.57
CA HIS A 130 21.76 20.65 6.71
C HIS A 130 21.98 20.52 8.21
N LEU A 131 21.64 19.36 8.76
CA LEU A 131 21.92 19.04 10.14
C LEU A 131 23.44 19.11 10.32
N LEU A 132 23.90 20.12 11.06
CA LEU A 132 25.27 20.21 11.52
C LEU A 132 25.34 19.56 12.90
N VAL A 133 26.37 18.74 13.09
CA VAL A 133 26.74 18.15 14.37
C VAL A 133 28.08 18.74 14.82
N GLU A 134 28.33 18.79 16.12
CA GLU A 134 29.54 19.38 16.69
C GLU A 134 30.55 18.29 17.08
N CYS A 135 31.84 18.61 16.92
CA CYS A 135 32.93 17.76 17.40
C CYS A 135 32.89 17.67 18.93
N THR A 136 32.92 16.46 19.47
CA THR A 136 32.87 16.23 20.92
C THR A 136 34.10 16.74 21.67
N ASP A 137 35.22 16.95 20.97
CA ASP A 137 36.47 17.44 21.54
C ASP A 137 36.62 18.98 21.41
N CYS A 138 36.49 19.51 20.18
CA CYS A 138 36.77 20.92 19.90
C CYS A 138 35.54 21.77 19.55
N GLY A 139 34.33 21.19 19.54
CA GLY A 139 33.08 21.91 19.23
C GLY A 139 32.89 22.32 17.77
N ARG A 140 33.80 21.91 16.86
CA ARG A 140 33.73 22.31 15.44
C ARG A 140 32.47 21.75 14.77
N PRO A 141 31.58 22.59 14.20
CA PRO A 141 30.40 22.12 13.50
C PRO A 141 30.76 21.52 12.14
N GLY A 142 30.08 20.46 11.75
CA GLY A 142 30.24 19.82 10.44
C GLY A 142 29.08 18.88 10.11
N PRO A 143 28.98 18.41 8.87
CA PRO A 143 28.00 17.39 8.53
C PRO A 143 28.33 16.07 9.26
N PRO A 144 27.35 15.22 9.56
CA PRO A 144 27.56 13.97 10.31
C PRO A 144 28.59 13.05 9.65
N GLN A 145 28.71 13.06 8.32
CA GLN A 145 29.73 12.30 7.58
C GLN A 145 31.17 12.80 7.81
N ALA A 146 31.35 14.07 8.20
CA ALA A 146 32.67 14.64 8.49
C ALA A 146 33.13 14.40 9.93
N LEU A 147 32.24 13.87 10.79
CA LEU A 147 32.50 13.53 12.18
C LEU A 147 32.21 12.04 12.44
N PRO A 148 32.93 11.11 11.78
CA PRO A 148 32.86 9.70 12.16
C PRO A 148 33.28 9.57 13.63
N ASP A 149 32.50 8.81 14.41
CA ASP A 149 32.69 8.63 15.84
C ASP A 149 32.58 9.91 16.69
N GLY A 150 31.99 10.98 16.14
CA GLY A 150 31.80 12.27 16.82
C GLY A 150 33.02 13.19 16.82
N LEU A 151 34.10 12.82 16.13
CA LEU A 151 35.35 13.60 16.09
C LEU A 151 35.64 14.13 14.69
N CYS A 152 35.98 15.42 14.60
CA CYS A 152 36.50 15.99 13.36
C CYS A 152 37.88 15.41 13.03
N ARG A 153 38.26 15.43 11.74
CA ARG A 153 39.52 14.85 11.25
C ARG A 153 40.76 15.27 12.06
N PRO A 154 41.00 16.57 12.35
CA PRO A 154 42.15 16.98 13.16
C PRO A 154 42.14 16.38 14.57
N CYS A 155 41.00 16.38 15.27
CA CYS A 155 40.89 15.81 16.62
C CYS A 155 41.10 14.30 16.62
N ARG A 156 40.63 13.59 15.58
CA ARG A 156 40.87 12.14 15.41
C ARG A 156 42.34 11.82 15.10
N GLU A 157 43.04 12.70 14.38
CA GLU A 157 44.47 12.54 14.10
C GLU A 157 45.33 12.90 15.32
N ALA A 158 44.88 13.86 16.15
CA ALA A 158 45.53 14.24 17.41
C ALA A 158 45.29 13.23 18.54
N HIS A 159 44.11 12.61 18.55
CA HIS A 159 43.75 11.49 19.40
C HIS A 159 43.55 10.27 18.52
N PRO A 160 44.63 9.57 18.09
CA PRO A 160 44.45 8.25 17.55
C PRO A 160 43.83 7.43 18.68
N THR A 161 42.51 7.28 18.67
CA THR A 161 41.88 6.16 19.35
C THR A 161 42.57 4.97 18.73
N THR A 162 43.46 4.34 19.51
CA THR A 162 44.13 3.11 19.13
C THR A 162 43.01 2.11 18.88
N THR A 163 42.51 2.04 17.64
CA THR A 163 41.63 0.98 17.14
C THR A 163 42.47 -0.29 16.92
N ALA A 164 43.31 -0.58 17.91
CA ALA A 164 44.23 -1.68 18.03
C ALA A 164 44.68 -1.88 19.49
N ASP A 165 44.00 -1.32 20.49
CA ASP A 165 44.12 -1.84 21.85
C ASP A 165 43.04 -2.91 22.03
N SER A 166 43.14 -3.96 21.20
CA SER A 166 42.62 -5.25 21.61
C SER A 166 43.42 -5.58 22.88
N PRO A 167 42.79 -5.68 24.06
CA PRO A 167 43.53 -5.93 25.29
C PRO A 167 44.41 -7.16 25.07
N HIS A 168 45.70 -7.04 25.37
CA HIS A 168 46.64 -8.12 25.12
C HIS A 168 46.10 -9.39 25.82
N PRO A 169 46.18 -10.58 25.21
CA PRO A 169 45.60 -11.80 25.79
C PRO A 169 46.00 -12.04 27.24
N THR A 170 47.21 -11.60 27.61
CA THR A 170 47.73 -11.62 28.98
C THR A 170 46.98 -10.69 29.93
N ASP A 171 46.58 -9.50 29.50
CA ASP A 171 45.80 -8.56 30.31
C ASP A 171 44.41 -9.12 30.59
N ILE A 172 43.79 -9.73 29.58
CA ILE A 172 42.51 -10.43 29.74
C ILE A 172 42.64 -11.58 30.76
N ALA A 173 43.73 -12.35 30.69
CA ALA A 173 43.98 -13.45 31.64
C ALA A 173 44.21 -12.92 33.06
N ASN A 174 44.96 -11.83 33.22
CA ASN A 174 45.24 -11.21 34.50
C ASN A 174 43.96 -10.64 35.15
N VAL A 175 43.12 -9.95 34.38
CA VAL A 175 41.83 -9.45 34.87
C VAL A 175 40.93 -10.60 35.30
N LYS A 176 40.87 -11.70 34.52
CA LYS A 176 40.10 -12.90 34.90
C LYS A 176 40.60 -13.54 36.20
N ALA A 177 41.92 -13.69 36.35
CA ALA A 177 42.51 -14.24 37.56
C ALA A 177 42.22 -13.37 38.78
N HIS A 178 42.34 -12.05 38.63
CA HIS A 178 42.04 -11.08 39.69
C HIS A 178 40.56 -11.14 40.11
N MET A 179 39.65 -11.18 39.14
CA MET A 179 38.21 -11.30 39.41
C MET A 179 37.84 -12.62 40.10
N SER A 180 38.48 -13.74 39.74
CA SER A 180 38.27 -15.01 40.45
C SER A 180 38.75 -14.95 41.90
N ASN A 181 39.94 -14.37 42.15
CA ASN A 181 40.47 -14.19 43.50
C ASN A 181 39.51 -13.35 44.37
N LEU A 182 39.06 -12.19 43.86
CA LEU A 182 38.08 -11.37 44.57
C LEU A 182 36.79 -12.13 44.89
N ARG A 183 36.32 -12.96 43.96
CA ARG A 183 35.10 -13.76 44.13
C ARG A 183 35.27 -14.85 45.19
N ASP A 184 36.46 -15.44 45.30
CA ASP A 184 36.78 -16.42 46.34
C ASP A 184 36.93 -15.78 47.71
N LEU A 185 37.52 -14.58 47.79
CA LEU A 185 37.61 -13.80 49.04
C LEU A 185 36.25 -13.33 49.56
N LEU A 186 35.26 -13.16 48.67
CA LEU A 186 33.92 -12.70 49.00
C LEU A 186 32.91 -13.84 49.23
N LYS A 187 33.32 -15.12 49.16
CA LYS A 187 32.45 -16.25 49.49
C LYS A 187 32.29 -16.36 51.02
N PRO A 188 31.05 -16.28 51.56
CA PRO A 188 30.82 -16.53 52.97
C PRO A 188 31.06 -18.02 53.31
N VAL A 189 31.62 -18.26 54.50
CA VAL A 189 31.93 -19.59 55.08
C VAL A 189 30.66 -20.34 55.46
#